data_AF-A0A2D8R8C2-F1
#
_entry.id   AF-A0A2D8R8C2-F1
#
_cell.length_a   1.000
_cell.length_b   1.000
_cell.length_c   1.000
_cell.angle_alpha   90.00
_cell.angle_beta   90.00
_cell.angle_gamma   90.00
#
_symmetry.space_group_name_H-M   'P 1'
#
loop_
_entity.id
_entity.type
_entity.pdbx_description
1 polymer ?
#
loop_
_entity_poly.entity_id
_entity_poly.type
_entity_poly.pdbx_seq_one_letter_code
_entity_poly.pdbx_strand_id
1 'polypeptide(L)'
;MEPETANIGTGMPEREFDVGHTLSVWWEAYGYTADGSPAEGSFIYDSEVYLSENDTLEPDDKLLFSMECLAPSSGNQEYACSQYASFRCDYESGLSLSCLSLPLDHPVGFKDKRIDLSDFLNIVPKTANIIYKVCLNETEVCDLATTQIVLN
;
A
#
# COMPACT_ATOMS: atom_id res chain seq x y z
N MET A 1 -2.90 21.92 14.56
CA MET A 1 -2.14 21.03 15.46
C MET A 1 -1.60 19.90 14.61
N GLU A 2 -0.40 19.41 14.90
CA GLU A 2 0.24 18.33 14.15
C GLU A 2 -0.54 17.00 14.32
N PRO A 3 -0.57 16.14 13.28
CA PRO A 3 -1.26 14.85 13.37
C PRO A 3 -0.53 13.89 14.31
N GLU A 4 -1.30 13.22 15.16
CA GLU A 4 -0.81 12.17 16.06
C GLU A 4 -1.27 10.78 15.63
N THR A 5 -2.26 10.68 14.74
CA THR A 5 -2.71 9.42 14.14
C THR A 5 -2.83 9.57 12.63
N ALA A 6 -2.27 8.60 11.88
CA ALA A 6 -2.64 8.36 10.50
C ALA A 6 -3.80 7.36 10.49
N ASN A 7 -4.81 7.58 9.66
CA ASN A 7 -5.82 6.57 9.35
C ASN A 7 -5.75 6.26 7.86
N ILE A 8 -5.95 4.98 7.51
CA ILE A 8 -5.97 4.53 6.12
C ILE A 8 -7.35 4.00 5.71
N GLY A 9 -7.91 4.59 4.66
CA GLY A 9 -9.07 4.05 3.96
C GLY A 9 -8.65 3.30 2.71
N THR A 10 -9.10 2.06 2.53
CA THR A 10 -8.82 1.25 1.32
C THR A 10 -10.12 0.83 0.63
N GLY A 11 -10.01 0.50 -0.65
CA GLY A 11 -11.10 -0.12 -1.40
C GLY A 11 -11.14 -1.64 -1.25
N MET A 12 -12.26 -2.22 -1.67
CA MET A 12 -12.34 -3.66 -1.94
C MET A 12 -11.94 -3.90 -3.41
N PRO A 13 -10.71 -4.37 -3.71
CA PRO A 13 -10.39 -4.89 -5.03
C PRO A 13 -11.28 -6.11 -5.37
N GLU A 14 -11.24 -6.53 -6.64
CA GLU A 14 -11.70 -7.87 -7.03
C GLU A 14 -11.09 -8.91 -6.09
N ARG A 15 -11.81 -10.00 -5.79
CA ARG A 15 -11.37 -10.97 -4.78
C ARG A 15 -10.57 -12.13 -5.36
N GLU A 16 -10.63 -12.37 -6.66
CA GLU A 16 -10.01 -13.52 -7.32
C GLU A 16 -9.18 -13.04 -8.50
N PHE A 17 -7.91 -13.45 -8.54
CA PHE A 17 -6.94 -13.02 -9.53
C PHE A 17 -6.27 -14.23 -10.18
N ASP A 18 -6.53 -14.41 -11.47
CA ASP A 18 -5.80 -15.36 -12.31
C ASP A 18 -4.56 -14.69 -12.91
N VAL A 19 -3.63 -15.49 -13.40
CA VAL A 19 -2.48 -14.99 -14.16
C VAL A 19 -2.97 -14.11 -15.34
N GLY A 20 -2.42 -12.90 -15.42
CA GLY A 20 -2.79 -11.85 -16.36
C GLY A 20 -3.78 -10.83 -15.79
N HIS A 21 -4.38 -11.08 -14.61
CA HIS A 21 -5.22 -10.09 -13.95
C HIS A 21 -4.40 -8.98 -13.30
N THR A 22 -5.08 -7.86 -13.06
CA THR A 22 -4.51 -6.65 -12.48
C THR A 22 -5.09 -6.41 -11.09
N LEU A 23 -4.23 -6.45 -10.08
CA LEU A 23 -4.53 -6.01 -8.74
C LEU A 23 -4.41 -4.49 -8.65
N SER A 24 -5.52 -3.81 -8.34
CA SER A 24 -5.52 -2.38 -8.03
C SER A 24 -5.28 -2.18 -6.54
N VAL A 25 -4.21 -1.46 -6.21
CA VAL A 25 -3.83 -1.14 -4.83
C VAL A 25 -3.97 0.37 -4.66
N TRP A 26 -4.81 0.82 -3.75
CA TRP A 26 -4.99 2.24 -3.49
C TRP A 26 -5.40 2.48 -2.05
N TRP A 27 -5.14 3.69 -1.57
CA TRP A 27 -5.58 4.11 -0.26
C TRP A 27 -5.75 5.63 -0.15
N GLU A 28 -6.45 6.02 0.90
CA GLU A 28 -6.60 7.39 1.36
C GLU A 28 -5.99 7.54 2.75
N ALA A 29 -5.03 8.47 2.90
CA ALA A 29 -4.38 8.75 4.18
C ALA A 29 -4.94 10.03 4.82
N TYR A 30 -5.29 9.93 6.10
CA TYR A 30 -5.86 11.02 6.89
C TYR A 30 -5.06 11.24 8.18
N GLY A 31 -4.75 12.49 8.52
CA GLY A 31 -4.13 12.85 9.79
C GLY A 31 -5.17 13.33 10.79
N TYR A 32 -5.09 12.88 12.04
CA TYR A 32 -5.95 13.33 13.14
C TYR A 32 -5.12 13.74 14.36
N THR A 33 -5.61 14.73 15.10
CA THR A 33 -5.05 15.19 16.37
C THR A 33 -5.46 14.27 17.52
N ALA A 34 -4.82 14.41 18.70
CA ALA A 34 -5.08 13.59 19.89
C ALA A 34 -6.57 13.52 20.32
N ASP A 35 -7.32 14.58 20.04
CA ASP A 35 -8.75 14.70 20.36
C ASP A 35 -9.69 14.13 19.27
N GLY A 36 -9.12 13.58 18.19
CA GLY A 36 -9.84 12.98 17.07
C GLY A 36 -10.32 13.98 16.02
N SER A 37 -9.91 15.25 16.09
CA SER A 37 -10.18 16.23 15.03
C SER A 37 -9.25 16.01 13.82
N PRO A 38 -9.67 16.32 12.58
CA PRO A 38 -8.76 16.33 11.45
C PRO A 38 -7.57 17.26 11.70
N ALA A 39 -6.35 16.76 11.48
CA ALA A 39 -5.16 17.57 11.62
C ALA A 39 -5.11 18.65 10.52
N GLU A 40 -4.66 19.85 10.89
CA GLU A 40 -4.44 20.94 9.95
C GLU A 40 -2.97 20.94 9.52
N GLY A 41 -2.71 21.08 8.22
CA GLY A 41 -1.36 21.14 7.67
C GLY A 41 -0.98 19.89 6.90
N SER A 42 0.31 19.74 6.62
CA SER A 42 0.86 18.60 5.90
C SER A 42 1.66 17.67 6.82
N PHE A 43 1.62 16.38 6.53
CA PHE A 43 2.37 15.35 7.23
C PHE A 43 3.00 14.37 6.26
N ILE A 44 4.20 13.93 6.62
CA ILE A 44 4.95 12.92 5.90
C ILE A 44 4.64 11.56 6.54
N TYR A 45 4.42 10.56 5.70
CA TYR A 45 4.21 9.21 6.17
C TYR A 45 4.90 8.19 5.27
N ASP A 46 5.41 7.14 5.89
CA ASP A 46 5.88 5.94 5.22
C ASP A 46 4.69 5.01 4.97
N SER A 47 4.63 4.45 3.77
CA SER A 47 3.63 3.47 3.39
C SER A 47 4.30 2.18 2.93
N GLU A 48 3.72 1.06 3.34
CA GLU A 48 4.18 -0.28 3.02
C GLU A 48 2.98 -1.15 2.65
N VAL A 49 3.13 -1.96 1.61
CA VAL A 49 2.08 -2.90 1.16
C VAL A 49 2.66 -4.31 1.17
N TYR A 50 1.95 -5.23 1.83
CA TYR A 50 2.35 -6.62 2.00
C TYR A 50 1.31 -7.58 1.44
N LEU A 51 1.74 -8.79 1.11
CA LEU A 51 0.89 -9.97 1.07
C LEU A 51 1.16 -10.84 2.30
N SER A 52 0.10 -11.18 3.02
CA SER A 52 0.11 -12.04 4.19
C SER A 52 -0.77 -13.27 4.02
N GLU A 53 -0.49 -14.34 4.75
CA GLU A 53 -1.37 -15.51 4.83
C GLU A 53 -2.57 -15.28 5.77
N ASN A 54 -2.47 -14.30 6.67
CA ASN A 54 -3.50 -13.97 7.65
C ASN A 54 -3.79 -12.46 7.64
N ASP A 55 -4.69 -12.01 8.50
CA ASP A 55 -5.15 -10.63 8.59
C ASP A 55 -4.30 -9.76 9.54
N THR A 56 -3.13 -10.25 9.94
CA THR A 56 -2.19 -9.55 10.82
C THR A 56 -0.81 -9.45 10.16
N LEU A 57 -0.12 -8.33 10.39
CA LEU A 57 1.22 -8.15 9.83
C LEU A 57 2.23 -8.98 10.62
N GLU A 58 2.89 -9.92 9.95
CA GLU A 58 3.91 -10.81 10.50
C GLU A 58 5.31 -10.53 9.90
N PRO A 59 6.40 -10.87 10.61
CA PRO A 59 7.76 -10.56 10.16
C PRO A 59 8.17 -11.20 8.82
N ASP A 60 7.52 -12.29 8.42
CA ASP A 60 7.76 -13.06 7.21
C ASP A 60 6.78 -12.73 6.06
N ASP A 61 5.87 -11.79 6.28
CA ASP A 61 4.97 -11.32 5.23
C ASP A 61 5.71 -10.74 4.03
N LYS A 62 5.15 -10.95 2.85
CA LYS A 62 5.79 -10.57 1.61
C LYS A 62 5.58 -9.09 1.32
N LEU A 63 6.60 -8.28 1.59
CA LEU A 63 6.61 -6.88 1.16
C LEU A 63 6.53 -6.78 -0.37
N LEU A 64 5.50 -6.12 -0.87
CA LEU A 64 5.36 -5.77 -2.28
C LEU A 64 6.17 -4.51 -2.58
N PHE A 65 5.92 -3.43 -1.83
CA PHE A 65 6.64 -2.18 -1.98
C PHE A 65 6.44 -1.28 -0.76
N SER A 66 7.37 -0.33 -0.62
CA SER A 66 7.30 0.76 0.34
C SER A 66 7.63 2.09 -0.33
N MET A 67 7.15 3.18 0.24
CA MET A 67 7.46 4.54 -0.18
C MET A 67 7.07 5.60 0.84
N GLU A 68 7.73 6.75 0.77
CA GLU A 68 7.43 7.94 1.55
C GLU A 68 6.46 8.85 0.79
N CYS A 69 5.47 9.39 1.50
CA CYS A 69 4.37 10.16 0.95
C CYS A 69 4.08 11.42 1.77
N LEU A 70 3.40 12.38 1.16
CA LEU A 70 3.05 13.66 1.78
C LEU A 70 1.56 13.96 1.59
N ALA A 71 0.84 14.15 2.70
CA ALA A 71 -0.57 14.51 2.72
C ALA A 71 -0.77 15.87 3.40
N PRO A 72 -1.71 16.73 2.97
CA PRO A 72 -2.47 16.61 1.73
C PRO A 72 -1.56 16.78 0.50
N SER A 73 -2.08 16.39 -0.67
CA SER A 73 -1.36 16.49 -1.94
C SER A 73 -0.75 17.88 -2.12
N SER A 74 0.58 17.97 -2.06
CA SER A 74 1.30 19.10 -2.62
C SER A 74 1.72 18.70 -4.04
N GLY A 75 1.76 19.64 -4.99
CA GLY A 75 2.36 19.39 -6.31
C GLY A 75 3.88 19.17 -6.25
N ASN A 76 4.40 18.77 -5.09
CA ASN A 76 5.81 18.53 -4.83
C ASN A 76 6.19 17.15 -5.39
N GLN A 77 7.24 17.14 -6.20
CA GLN A 77 7.77 15.94 -6.83
C GLN A 77 8.78 15.20 -5.95
N GLU A 78 8.98 15.62 -4.69
CA GLU A 78 9.90 14.99 -3.74
C GLU A 78 9.35 13.72 -3.09
N TYR A 79 8.02 13.52 -3.06
CA TYR A 79 7.36 12.39 -2.38
C TYR A 79 6.66 11.46 -3.37
N ALA A 80 6.70 10.15 -3.13
CA ALA A 80 6.22 9.16 -4.10
C ALA A 80 4.69 9.17 -4.28
N CYS A 81 3.96 9.51 -3.22
CA CYS A 81 2.51 9.57 -3.23
C CYS A 81 1.95 10.71 -2.37
N SER A 82 0.65 10.98 -2.57
CA SER A 82 -0.10 11.96 -1.81
C SER A 82 -1.08 11.27 -0.86
N GLN A 83 -1.94 12.06 -0.18
CA GLN A 83 -3.10 11.54 0.56
C GLN A 83 -3.94 10.54 -0.25
N TYR A 84 -3.94 10.64 -1.59
CA TYR A 84 -4.52 9.65 -2.50
C TYR A 84 -3.38 8.92 -3.19
N ALA A 85 -3.21 7.65 -2.87
CA ALA A 85 -2.17 6.81 -3.44
C ALA A 85 -2.81 5.72 -4.30
N SER A 86 -2.21 5.45 -5.46
CA SER A 86 -2.76 4.50 -6.42
C SER A 86 -1.65 3.76 -7.16
N PHE A 87 -1.81 2.44 -7.24
CA PHE A 87 -0.85 1.53 -7.84
C PHE A 87 -1.60 0.44 -8.59
N ARG A 88 -0.92 -0.10 -9.59
CA ARG A 88 -1.37 -1.20 -10.40
C ARG A 88 -0.34 -2.32 -10.30
N CYS A 89 -0.75 -3.52 -9.95
CA CYS A 89 0.11 -4.70 -9.91
C CYS A 89 -0.45 -5.80 -10.82
N ASP A 90 0.28 -6.13 -11.89
CA ASP A 90 -0.10 -7.17 -12.83
C ASP A 90 0.49 -8.51 -12.38
N TYR A 91 -0.34 -9.56 -12.34
CA TYR A 91 0.06 -10.90 -11.93
C TYR A 91 0.55 -11.70 -13.14
N GLU A 92 1.86 -11.67 -13.41
CA GLU A 92 2.39 -11.99 -14.73
C GLU A 92 2.62 -13.49 -15.01
N SER A 93 3.05 -14.26 -14.01
CA SER A 93 3.64 -15.60 -14.26
C SER A 93 3.20 -16.70 -13.29
N GLY A 94 2.20 -16.43 -12.46
CA GLY A 94 1.82 -17.33 -11.36
C GLY A 94 2.73 -17.23 -10.14
N LEU A 95 3.91 -16.60 -10.28
CA LEU A 95 4.91 -16.46 -9.21
C LEU A 95 5.48 -15.04 -9.12
N SER A 96 4.90 -14.05 -9.83
CA SER A 96 5.41 -12.69 -9.81
C SER A 96 4.33 -11.65 -9.98
N LEU A 97 4.52 -10.50 -9.33
CA LEU A 97 3.78 -9.26 -9.60
C LEU A 97 4.71 -8.24 -10.25
N SER A 98 4.23 -7.52 -11.25
CA SER A 98 4.84 -6.27 -11.72
C SER A 98 3.96 -5.11 -11.31
N CYS A 99 4.47 -4.26 -10.42
CA CYS A 99 3.74 -3.10 -9.92
C CYS A 99 4.24 -1.80 -10.54
N LEU A 100 3.33 -0.83 -10.70
CA LEU A 100 3.62 0.54 -11.08
C LEU A 100 2.84 1.54 -10.20
N SER A 101 3.40 2.73 -10.03
CA SER A 101 2.77 3.87 -9.34
C SER A 101 1.98 4.74 -10.31
N LEU A 102 0.86 5.29 -9.83
CA LEU A 102 0.03 6.23 -10.56
C LEU A 102 0.03 7.61 -9.86
N PRO A 103 0.13 8.73 -10.60
CA PRO A 103 0.28 8.80 -12.06
C PRO A 103 1.64 8.26 -12.54
N LEU A 104 1.64 7.76 -13.78
CA LEU A 104 2.88 7.32 -14.43
C LEU A 104 3.87 8.50 -14.52
N ASP A 105 5.15 8.15 -14.52
CA ASP A 105 6.26 9.10 -14.64
C ASP A 105 6.42 10.10 -13.48
N HIS A 106 5.75 9.87 -12.34
CA HIS A 106 6.08 10.59 -11.11
C HIS A 106 7.56 10.34 -10.74
N PRO A 107 8.38 11.37 -10.43
CA PRO A 107 9.84 11.22 -10.30
C PRO A 107 10.30 10.21 -9.23
N VAL A 108 9.53 10.07 -8.17
CA VAL A 108 9.78 9.14 -7.03
C VAL A 108 8.84 7.93 -7.03
N GLY A 109 8.02 7.77 -8.07
CA GLY A 109 7.24 6.55 -8.31
C GLY A 109 8.07 5.47 -9.02
N PHE A 110 7.51 4.27 -9.14
CA PHE A 110 8.11 3.17 -9.90
C PHE A 110 7.25 2.81 -11.12
N LYS A 111 7.91 2.38 -12.22
CA LYS A 111 7.25 2.04 -13.49
C LYS A 111 7.13 0.54 -13.75
N ASP A 112 8.03 -0.25 -13.17
CA ASP A 112 8.06 -1.72 -13.28
C ASP A 112 8.83 -2.27 -12.07
N LYS A 113 8.15 -2.32 -10.92
CA LYS A 113 8.68 -2.95 -9.70
C LYS A 113 8.24 -4.41 -9.70
N ARG A 114 9.18 -5.30 -9.97
CA ARG A 114 8.92 -6.74 -9.99
C ARG A 114 9.12 -7.35 -8.61
N ILE A 115 8.13 -8.12 -8.18
CA ILE A 115 8.13 -8.84 -6.91
C ILE A 115 8.06 -10.32 -7.21
N ASP A 116 9.10 -11.04 -6.78
CA ASP A 116 9.13 -12.50 -6.82
C ASP A 116 8.29 -13.06 -5.67
N LEU A 117 7.22 -13.77 -5.99
CA LEU A 117 6.31 -14.41 -5.06
C LEU A 117 6.59 -15.92 -4.90
N SER A 118 7.68 -16.47 -5.44
CA SER A 118 7.94 -17.92 -5.41
C SER A 118 7.93 -18.53 -4.00
N ASP A 119 8.48 -17.83 -3.01
CA ASP A 119 8.46 -18.27 -1.62
C ASP A 119 7.07 -18.13 -0.97
N PHE A 120 6.23 -17.22 -1.48
CA PHE A 120 4.88 -16.97 -0.97
C PHE A 120 3.86 -17.90 -1.65
N LEU A 121 3.82 -17.99 -2.97
CA LEU A 121 2.90 -18.82 -3.74
C LEU A 121 3.39 -20.28 -3.86
N ASN A 122 3.69 -20.87 -2.70
CA ASN A 122 4.10 -22.28 -2.58
C ASN A 122 2.94 -23.28 -2.82
N ILE A 123 1.69 -22.81 -2.71
CA ILE A 123 0.45 -23.55 -2.97
C ILE A 123 -0.48 -22.62 -3.74
N VAL A 124 -1.14 -23.14 -4.79
CA VAL A 124 -2.10 -22.39 -5.62
C VAL A 124 -3.39 -23.22 -5.79
N PRO A 125 -4.59 -22.65 -5.62
CA PRO A 125 -4.87 -21.25 -5.29
C PRO A 125 -4.46 -20.89 -3.85
N LYS A 126 -4.03 -19.64 -3.64
CA LYS A 126 -3.65 -19.12 -2.33
C LYS A 126 -4.61 -18.02 -1.89
N THR A 127 -5.26 -18.21 -0.74
CA THR A 127 -5.92 -17.11 -0.03
C THR A 127 -4.85 -16.27 0.67
N ALA A 128 -4.87 -14.97 0.46
CA ALA A 128 -3.94 -14.02 1.04
C ALA A 128 -4.68 -12.76 1.48
N ASN A 129 -4.01 -11.93 2.28
CA ASN A 129 -4.49 -10.59 2.62
C ASN A 129 -3.46 -9.58 2.13
N ILE A 130 -3.95 -8.55 1.46
CA ILE A 130 -3.17 -7.34 1.22
C ILE A 130 -3.22 -6.55 2.52
N ILE A 131 -2.07 -6.33 3.13
CA ILE A 131 -1.95 -5.48 4.32
C ILE A 131 -1.32 -4.16 3.89
N TYR A 132 -2.04 -3.08 4.16
CA TYR A 132 -1.59 -1.72 3.95
C TYR A 132 -1.16 -1.17 5.29
N LYS A 133 0.06 -0.68 5.39
CA LYS A 133 0.61 -0.05 6.59
C LYS A 133 1.00 1.37 6.26
N VAL A 134 0.56 2.30 7.09
CA VAL A 134 0.94 3.71 7.02
C VAL A 134 1.46 4.13 8.37
N CYS A 135 2.64 4.74 8.43
CA CYS A 135 3.25 5.25 9.65
C CYS A 135 3.62 6.73 9.49
N LEU A 136 3.25 7.57 10.45
CA LEU A 136 3.70 8.96 10.48
C LEU A 136 5.21 9.02 10.76
N ASN A 137 5.96 9.76 9.94
CA ASN A 137 7.43 9.77 10.05
C ASN A 137 7.92 10.47 11.33
N GLU A 138 7.16 11.43 11.85
CA GLU A 138 7.57 12.21 13.02
C GLU A 138 7.27 11.51 14.36
N THR A 139 6.21 10.69 14.41
CA THR A 139 5.72 10.07 15.65
C THR A 139 5.84 8.56 15.67
N GLU A 140 6.18 7.94 14.53
CA GLU A 140 6.20 6.48 14.31
C GLU A 140 4.85 5.78 14.63
N VAL A 141 3.76 6.55 14.71
CA VAL A 141 2.42 6.00 14.92
C VAL A 141 1.92 5.42 13.60
N CYS A 142 1.51 4.14 13.63
CA CYS A 142 1.08 3.41 12.45
C CYS A 142 -0.39 3.02 12.51
N ASP A 143 -0.99 2.88 11.33
CA ASP A 143 -2.31 2.29 11.12
C ASP A 143 -2.24 1.22 10.02
N LEU A 144 -3.17 0.26 10.10
CA LEU A 144 -3.25 -0.89 9.21
C LEU A 144 -4.65 -1.03 8.63
N ALA A 145 -4.72 -1.30 7.32
CA ALA A 145 -5.91 -1.84 6.68
C ALA A 145 -5.60 -3.16 6.01
N THR A 146 -6.60 -4.04 5.92
CA THR A 146 -6.45 -5.36 5.34
C THR A 146 -7.57 -5.66 4.36
N THR A 147 -7.23 -6.32 3.26
CA THR A 147 -8.21 -6.83 2.30
C THR A 147 -7.82 -8.23 1.83
N GLN A 148 -8.74 -9.19 2.00
CA GLN A 148 -8.56 -10.55 1.51
C GLN A 148 -8.69 -10.66 -0.02
N ILE A 149 -7.81 -11.44 -0.61
CA ILE A 149 -7.79 -11.82 -2.03
C ILE A 149 -7.48 -13.32 -2.20
N VAL A 150 -7.69 -13.85 -3.40
CA VAL A 150 -7.31 -15.19 -3.82
C VAL A 150 -6.47 -15.07 -5.09
N LEU A 151 -5.27 -15.65 -5.08
CA LEU A 151 -4.37 -15.75 -6.22
C LEU A 151 -4.43 -17.18 -6.77
N ASN A 152 -4.81 -17.32 -8.04
CA ASN A 152 -5.00 -18.59 -8.74
C ASN A 152 -3.83 -18.93 -9.69
#